data_AF-A0A063BMX8-F1
#
_entry.id   AF-A0A063BMX8-F1
#
_cell.length_a   1.000
_cell.length_b   1.000
_cell.length_c   1.000
_cell.angle_alpha   90.00
_cell.angle_beta   90.00
_cell.angle_gamma   90.00
#
_symmetry.space_group_name_H-M   'P 1'
#
loop_
_entity.id
_entity.type
_entity.pdbx_description
1 polymer ?
#
loop_
_entity_poly.entity_id
_entity_poly.type
_entity_poly.pdbx_seq_one_letter_code
_entity_poly.pdbx_strand_id
1 'polypeptide(L)'
;MRVQIAPVPCYLYGTEYGNFDYSVGANIQGFVPLWRGAELYTSVIVPLANSRNMDNGRIYRQSRLRGGLSTVALTQSFWIAPRVFNVTALGKFDLQYVGVENETPLFVPGRPDVVRLKLAYLHAEPGKDALPAEKNAVLTYRWVQPTWKMWVEAGVARYVRGDKGPLIVLTRWFDDVSFSVEALHSGRGSFVDASISFPLTPRQGMKPGVAQINGAEQFALNFRTRVGSTNYLSDTGSENLGFAYNPQQFLLNQGRFSAEYFATRLYRMRDAYKRYAQPAAGASASQAPSGGAQP
;
A
#
# COMPACT_ATOMS: atom_id res chain seq x y z
N MET A 1 -8.39 -15.89 -9.06
CA MET A 1 -8.86 -14.72 -8.25
C MET A 1 -7.99 -14.59 -7.02
N ARG A 2 -7.66 -13.37 -6.59
CA ARG A 2 -6.94 -13.13 -5.34
C ARG A 2 -7.80 -12.25 -4.44
N VAL A 3 -7.83 -12.57 -3.16
CA VAL A 3 -8.46 -11.79 -2.11
C VAL A 3 -7.40 -11.41 -1.09
N GLN A 4 -7.37 -10.16 -0.68
CA GLN A 4 -6.51 -9.68 0.40
C GLN A 4 -7.36 -9.08 1.52
N ILE A 5 -6.95 -9.34 2.75
CA ILE A 5 -7.57 -8.76 3.94
C ILE A 5 -6.51 -7.90 4.64
N ALA A 6 -6.80 -6.62 4.77
CA ALA A 6 -5.92 -5.64 5.39
C ALA A 6 -6.65 -4.95 6.55
N PRO A 7 -6.09 -4.88 7.76
CA PRO A 7 -6.63 -4.01 8.79
C PRO A 7 -6.48 -2.55 8.36
N VAL A 8 -7.49 -1.73 8.66
CA VAL A 8 -7.47 -0.28 8.42
C VAL A 8 -7.64 0.41 9.77
N PRO A 9 -6.60 1.10 10.27
CA PRO A 9 -6.71 1.89 11.48
C PRO A 9 -6.94 3.37 11.13
N CYS A 10 -7.80 4.02 11.88
CA CYS A 10 -7.89 5.46 11.98
C CYS A 10 -7.80 5.82 13.46
N TYR A 11 -6.95 6.78 13.83
CA TYR A 11 -6.78 7.15 15.23
C TYR A 11 -6.41 8.62 15.36
N LEU A 12 -6.79 9.17 16.50
CA LEU A 12 -6.47 10.51 16.95
C LEU A 12 -5.75 10.39 18.29
N TYR A 13 -4.79 11.26 18.54
CA TYR A 13 -3.98 11.22 19.74
C TYR A 13 -3.70 12.63 20.24
N GLY A 14 -3.60 12.77 21.57
CA GLY A 14 -3.35 14.06 22.21
C GLY A 14 -4.43 15.11 21.91
N THR A 15 -5.70 14.72 21.95
CA THR A 15 -6.83 15.58 21.64
C THR A 15 -7.36 16.24 22.91
N GLU A 16 -8.11 17.34 22.76
CA GLU A 16 -8.72 18.05 23.90
C GLU A 16 -9.78 17.23 24.66
N TYR A 17 -10.30 16.16 24.04
CA TYR A 17 -11.33 15.29 24.62
C TYR A 17 -10.85 13.85 24.90
N GLY A 18 -9.56 13.55 24.68
CA GLY A 18 -9.00 12.23 24.94
C GLY A 18 -7.54 12.06 24.56
N ASN A 19 -6.82 11.22 25.32
CA ASN A 19 -5.43 10.90 25.02
C ASN A 19 -5.27 10.09 23.73
N PHE A 20 -6.21 9.19 23.46
CA PHE A 20 -6.20 8.30 22.29
C PHE A 20 -7.62 7.88 21.93
N ASP A 21 -8.01 8.15 20.68
CA ASP A 21 -9.29 7.74 20.09
C ASP A 21 -9.02 6.93 18.82
N TYR A 22 -9.84 5.90 18.56
CA TYR A 22 -9.58 4.97 17.46
C TYR A 22 -10.85 4.50 16.76
N SER A 23 -10.70 4.14 15.50
CA SER A 23 -11.67 3.44 14.66
C SER A 23 -10.89 2.41 13.85
N VAL A 24 -11.23 1.14 13.99
CA VAL A 24 -10.54 0.02 13.34
C VAL A 24 -11.53 -0.75 12.49
N GLY A 25 -11.10 -1.10 11.29
CA GLY A 25 -11.88 -1.89 10.34
C GLY A 25 -11.02 -2.90 9.58
N ALA A 26 -11.66 -3.68 8.74
CA ALA A 26 -11.01 -4.54 7.75
C ALA A 26 -11.33 -4.03 6.35
N ASN A 27 -10.32 -3.92 5.50
CA ASN A 27 -10.47 -3.74 4.06
C ASN A 27 -10.30 -5.08 3.36
N ILE A 28 -11.36 -5.51 2.68
CA ILE A 28 -11.40 -6.72 1.87
C ILE A 28 -11.21 -6.29 0.41
N GLN A 29 -10.08 -6.70 -0.16
CA GLN A 29 -9.68 -6.35 -1.51
C GLN A 29 -9.78 -7.57 -2.43
N GLY A 30 -10.49 -7.41 -3.55
CA GLY A 30 -10.67 -8.44 -4.56
C GLY A 30 -9.95 -8.09 -5.86
N PHE A 31 -9.25 -9.07 -6.42
CA PHE A 31 -8.46 -8.95 -7.64
C PHE A 31 -8.88 -10.06 -8.62
N VAL A 32 -9.43 -9.68 -9.76
CA VAL A 32 -9.85 -10.60 -10.81
C VAL A 32 -9.08 -10.27 -12.09
N PRO A 33 -8.07 -11.08 -12.48
CA PRO A 33 -7.38 -10.88 -13.75
C PRO A 33 -8.37 -11.14 -14.89
N LEU A 34 -8.44 -10.20 -15.83
CA LEU A 34 -9.37 -10.28 -16.98
C LEU A 34 -8.63 -10.69 -18.25
N TRP A 35 -7.56 -9.98 -18.57
CA TRP A 35 -6.62 -10.31 -19.65
C TRP A 35 -5.23 -9.81 -19.26
N ARG A 36 -4.24 -10.00 -20.15
CA ARG A 36 -2.86 -9.61 -19.86
C ARG A 36 -2.77 -8.12 -19.52
N GLY A 37 -2.34 -7.85 -18.28
CA GLY A 37 -2.19 -6.51 -17.75
C GLY A 37 -3.48 -5.86 -17.24
N ALA A 38 -4.66 -6.46 -17.47
CA ALA A 38 -5.92 -5.94 -16.97
C ALA A 38 -6.49 -6.75 -15.81
N GLU A 39 -6.99 -6.03 -14.81
CA GLU A 39 -7.52 -6.61 -13.60
C GLU A 39 -8.72 -5.77 -13.10
N LEU A 40 -9.78 -6.44 -12.69
CA LEU A 40 -10.84 -5.80 -11.93
C LEU A 40 -10.41 -5.77 -10.46
N TYR A 41 -10.26 -4.56 -9.93
CA TYR A 41 -9.94 -4.31 -8.53
C TYR A 41 -11.19 -3.84 -7.78
N THR A 42 -11.43 -4.43 -6.62
CA THR A 42 -12.54 -4.07 -5.73
C THR A 42 -12.05 -3.96 -4.30
N SER A 43 -12.61 -3.05 -3.51
CA SER A 43 -12.21 -2.80 -2.12
C SER A 43 -13.46 -2.48 -1.30
N VAL A 44 -13.69 -3.21 -0.21
CA VAL A 44 -14.82 -3.03 0.71
C VAL A 44 -14.29 -2.83 2.12
N ILE A 45 -14.66 -1.72 2.75
CA ILE A 45 -14.28 -1.41 4.12
C ILE A 45 -15.40 -1.86 5.06
N VAL A 46 -15.04 -2.65 6.06
CA VAL A 46 -15.93 -3.14 7.12
C VAL A 46 -15.42 -2.57 8.46
N PRO A 47 -16.07 -1.52 9.01
CA PRO A 47 -15.75 -1.01 10.34
C PRO A 47 -16.07 -2.07 11.39
N LEU A 48 -15.15 -2.29 12.33
CA LEU A 48 -15.26 -3.35 13.34
C LEU A 48 -15.46 -2.79 14.75
N ALA A 49 -14.67 -1.80 15.14
CA ALA A 49 -14.71 -1.23 16.49
C ALA A 49 -14.29 0.24 16.49
N ASN A 50 -14.91 1.03 17.37
CA ASN A 50 -14.57 2.45 17.56
C ASN A 50 -14.45 2.77 19.06
N SER A 51 -13.70 3.83 19.39
CA SER A 51 -13.71 4.44 20.71
C SER A 51 -14.99 5.26 20.92
N ARG A 52 -15.30 5.52 22.20
CA ARG A 52 -16.53 6.24 22.59
C ARG A 52 -16.64 7.64 21.96
N ASN A 53 -15.54 8.35 21.72
CA ASN A 53 -15.61 9.69 21.13
C ASN A 53 -15.79 9.65 19.60
N MET A 54 -15.54 8.52 18.95
CA MET A 54 -15.75 8.31 17.50
C MET A 54 -17.10 7.64 17.17
N ASP A 55 -17.90 7.31 18.17
CA ASP A 55 -19.23 6.73 17.99
C ASP A 55 -20.24 7.72 17.38
N ASN A 56 -21.42 7.20 17.01
CA ASN A 56 -22.49 8.02 16.46
C ASN A 56 -22.92 9.13 17.44
N GLY A 57 -23.04 10.37 16.92
CA GLY A 57 -23.46 11.53 17.70
C GLY A 57 -22.36 12.11 18.61
N ARG A 58 -21.11 11.67 18.47
CA ARG A 58 -19.99 12.10 19.28
C ARG A 58 -19.04 13.03 18.52
N ILE A 59 -18.14 13.66 19.25
CA ILE A 59 -17.30 14.77 18.79
C ILE A 59 -16.45 14.38 17.57
N TYR A 60 -15.87 13.18 17.57
CA TYR A 60 -15.00 12.68 16.50
C TYR A 60 -15.71 11.71 15.53
N ARG A 61 -17.05 11.77 15.44
CA ARG A 61 -17.82 10.93 14.50
C ARG A 61 -17.33 11.06 13.05
N GLN A 62 -16.86 12.24 12.64
CA GLN A 62 -16.40 12.49 11.28
C GLN A 62 -15.11 11.73 10.93
N SER A 63 -14.26 11.47 11.93
CA SER A 63 -13.01 10.70 11.79
C SER A 63 -13.21 9.19 11.85
N ARG A 64 -14.45 8.71 12.02
CA ARG A 64 -14.77 7.28 12.01
C ARG A 64 -14.58 6.69 10.61
N LEU A 65 -14.09 5.44 10.55
CA LEU A 65 -14.10 4.66 9.32
C LEU A 65 -15.51 4.51 8.75
N ARG A 66 -15.66 4.85 7.48
CA ARG A 66 -16.91 4.69 6.74
C ARG A 66 -16.92 3.30 6.09
N GLY A 67 -17.91 2.51 6.44
CA GLY A 67 -18.10 1.20 5.83
C GLY A 67 -18.75 1.29 4.45
N GLY A 68 -18.45 0.33 3.59
CA GLY A 68 -19.06 0.18 2.28
C GLY A 68 -18.06 -0.14 1.16
N LEU A 69 -18.58 -0.13 -0.06
CA LEU A 69 -17.81 -0.33 -1.28
C LEU A 69 -16.94 0.90 -1.57
N SER A 70 -15.67 0.81 -1.18
CA SER A 70 -14.71 1.90 -1.29
C SER A 70 -14.27 2.12 -2.72
N THR A 71 -13.92 1.05 -3.42
CA THR A 71 -13.35 1.13 -4.78
C THR A 71 -13.88 0.01 -5.65
N VAL A 72 -14.21 0.33 -6.89
CA VAL A 72 -14.38 -0.62 -7.99
C VAL A 72 -13.73 0.01 -9.21
N ALA A 73 -12.63 -0.57 -9.67
CA ALA A 73 -11.86 -0.02 -10.78
C ALA A 73 -11.41 -1.12 -11.73
N LEU A 74 -11.50 -0.83 -13.03
CA LEU A 74 -10.80 -1.58 -14.06
C LEU A 74 -9.39 -1.00 -14.15
N THR A 75 -8.39 -1.82 -13.87
CA THR A 75 -6.98 -1.44 -13.99
C THR A 75 -6.39 -2.05 -15.25
N GLN A 76 -5.54 -1.29 -15.94
CA GLN A 76 -4.78 -1.73 -17.10
C GLN A 76 -3.33 -1.31 -16.92
N SER A 77 -2.44 -2.28 -17.00
CA SER A 77 -1.00 -2.12 -16.90
C SER A 77 -0.32 -2.53 -18.20
N PHE A 78 0.67 -1.76 -18.63
CA PHE A 78 1.39 -1.99 -19.87
C PHE A 78 2.71 -1.19 -19.90
N TRP A 79 3.62 -1.63 -20.77
CA TRP A 79 4.85 -0.89 -21.05
C TRP A 79 4.60 0.07 -22.20
N ILE A 80 4.83 1.36 -21.99
CA ILE A 80 4.71 2.38 -23.04
C ILE A 80 5.97 2.38 -23.91
N ALA A 81 7.12 2.28 -23.26
CA ALA A 81 8.44 2.27 -23.89
C ALA A 81 9.38 1.41 -23.03
N PRO A 82 10.59 1.07 -23.52
CA PRO A 82 11.60 0.45 -22.67
C PRO A 82 11.80 1.31 -21.40
N ARG A 83 11.66 0.68 -20.22
CA ARG A 83 11.80 1.33 -18.90
C ARG A 83 10.67 2.29 -18.49
N VAL A 84 9.62 2.45 -19.29
CA VAL A 84 8.43 3.24 -18.94
C VAL A 84 7.25 2.31 -18.78
N PHE A 85 6.86 2.06 -17.53
CA PHE A 85 5.68 1.28 -17.20
C PHE A 85 4.53 2.22 -16.85
N ASN A 86 3.31 1.80 -17.15
CA ASN A 86 2.11 2.59 -16.89
C ASN A 86 1.04 1.70 -16.31
N VAL A 87 0.33 2.23 -15.31
CA VAL A 87 -0.87 1.64 -14.75
C VAL A 87 -1.94 2.69 -14.69
N THR A 88 -3.06 2.42 -15.35
CA THR A 88 -4.24 3.27 -15.35
C THR A 88 -5.40 2.53 -14.70
N ALA A 89 -6.10 3.17 -13.78
CA ALA A 89 -7.30 2.66 -13.12
C ALA A 89 -8.48 3.59 -13.41
N LEU A 90 -9.56 3.03 -13.93
CA LEU A 90 -10.80 3.75 -14.22
C LEU A 90 -11.93 3.15 -13.39
N GLY A 91 -12.69 3.98 -12.67
CA GLY A 91 -13.85 3.52 -11.93
C GLY A 91 -14.25 4.41 -10.77
N LYS A 92 -14.77 3.79 -9.72
CA LYS A 92 -15.20 4.42 -8.47
C LYS A 92 -14.10 4.32 -7.42
N PHE A 93 -13.84 5.41 -6.72
CA PHE A 93 -12.82 5.58 -5.69
C PHE A 93 -13.40 6.25 -4.43
N ASP A 94 -12.78 5.99 -3.28
CA ASP A 94 -13.08 6.60 -1.97
C ASP A 94 -14.57 6.74 -1.62
N LEU A 95 -15.36 5.69 -1.93
CA LEU A 95 -16.81 5.58 -1.70
C LEU A 95 -17.69 6.56 -2.49
N GLN A 96 -17.14 7.68 -2.98
CA GLN A 96 -17.92 8.85 -3.42
C GLN A 96 -17.41 9.51 -4.70
N TYR A 97 -16.29 9.06 -5.25
CA TYR A 97 -15.70 9.64 -6.45
C TYR A 97 -15.71 8.65 -7.61
N VAL A 98 -15.82 9.17 -8.83
CA VAL A 98 -15.64 8.43 -10.08
C VAL A 98 -14.63 9.17 -10.94
N GLY A 99 -13.74 8.44 -11.58
CA GLY A 99 -12.76 9.06 -12.45
C GLY A 99 -11.64 8.12 -12.83
N VAL A 100 -10.45 8.69 -13.00
CA VAL A 100 -9.25 7.99 -13.44
C VAL A 100 -8.06 8.31 -12.54
N GLU A 101 -7.32 7.26 -12.17
CA GLU A 101 -6.01 7.34 -11.54
C GLU A 101 -4.97 6.76 -12.50
N ASN A 102 -3.83 7.41 -12.65
CA ASN A 102 -2.73 6.95 -13.49
C ASN A 102 -1.40 7.07 -12.75
N GLU A 103 -0.62 5.99 -12.72
CA GLU A 103 0.77 5.98 -12.25
C GLU A 103 1.70 5.53 -13.39
N THR A 104 2.70 6.36 -13.68
CA THR A 104 3.74 6.10 -14.68
C THR A 104 5.12 6.13 -14.03
N PRO A 105 5.68 4.97 -13.64
CA PRO A 105 7.08 4.87 -13.25
C PRO A 105 8.02 4.75 -14.46
N LEU A 106 9.07 5.56 -14.44
CA LEU A 106 10.22 5.52 -15.34
C LEU A 106 11.44 4.99 -14.56
N PHE A 107 11.98 3.86 -15.00
CA PHE A 107 13.15 3.23 -14.40
C PHE A 107 14.45 3.84 -14.96
N VAL A 108 15.32 4.31 -14.07
CA VAL A 108 16.55 4.99 -14.49
C VAL A 108 17.56 3.97 -15.06
N PRO A 109 18.15 4.24 -16.24
CA PRO A 109 19.13 3.33 -16.84
C PRO A 109 20.35 3.11 -15.93
N GLY A 110 20.74 1.85 -15.72
CA GLY A 110 21.94 1.49 -14.98
C GLY A 110 21.91 1.81 -13.48
N ARG A 111 20.77 2.28 -12.96
CA ARG A 111 20.60 2.65 -11.54
C ARG A 111 19.31 2.03 -11.01
N PRO A 112 19.21 1.72 -9.70
CA PRO A 112 17.98 1.26 -9.07
C PRO A 112 16.94 2.38 -8.86
N ASP A 113 17.21 3.59 -9.37
CA ASP A 113 16.43 4.79 -9.15
C ASP A 113 15.16 4.82 -10.03
N VAL A 114 14.13 5.51 -9.57
CA VAL A 114 12.83 5.58 -10.26
C VAL A 114 12.27 6.99 -10.24
N VAL A 115 11.89 7.51 -11.41
CA VAL A 115 11.04 8.72 -11.52
C VAL A 115 9.59 8.27 -11.58
N ARG A 116 8.69 8.92 -10.85
CA ARG A 116 7.28 8.53 -10.82
C ARG A 116 6.38 9.72 -11.04
N LEU A 117 5.45 9.56 -11.96
CA LEU A 117 4.35 10.49 -12.19
C LEU A 117 3.04 9.83 -11.75
N LYS A 118 2.29 10.49 -10.87
CA LYS A 118 0.94 10.12 -10.47
C LYS A 118 -0.02 11.21 -10.87
N LEU A 119 -1.12 10.86 -11.52
CA LEU A 119 -2.18 11.77 -11.93
C LEU A 119 -3.52 11.20 -11.49
N ALA A 120 -4.37 12.01 -10.87
CA ALA A 120 -5.75 11.64 -10.57
C ALA A 120 -6.70 12.73 -11.02
N TYR A 121 -7.78 12.30 -11.67
CA TYR A 121 -8.86 13.16 -12.12
C TYR A 121 -10.17 12.53 -11.68
N LEU A 122 -10.75 13.05 -10.60
CA LEU A 122 -11.89 12.47 -9.89
C LEU A 122 -13.03 13.48 -9.82
N HIS A 123 -14.23 13.00 -10.04
CA HIS A 123 -15.47 13.75 -9.89
C HIS A 123 -16.33 13.12 -8.82
N ALA A 124 -17.07 13.94 -8.09
CA ALA A 124 -18.10 13.44 -7.19
C ALA A 124 -19.10 12.59 -7.97
N GLU A 125 -19.55 11.49 -7.36
CA GLU A 125 -20.63 10.69 -7.91
C GLU A 125 -21.89 11.53 -8.14
N PRO A 126 -22.68 11.24 -9.18
CA PRO A 126 -23.96 11.89 -9.39
C PRO A 126 -24.83 11.85 -8.12
N GLY A 127 -25.33 13.02 -7.69
CA GLY A 127 -26.08 13.17 -6.44
C GLY A 127 -25.22 13.51 -5.21
N LYS A 128 -23.90 13.70 -5.38
CA LYS A 128 -22.97 14.24 -4.37
C LYS A 128 -22.31 15.54 -4.84
N ASP A 129 -23.07 16.37 -5.55
CA ASP A 129 -22.57 17.57 -6.24
C ASP A 129 -21.95 18.64 -5.31
N ALA A 130 -22.15 18.50 -3.99
CA ALA A 130 -21.49 19.34 -2.99
C ALA A 130 -19.99 19.04 -2.81
N LEU A 131 -19.49 17.91 -3.30
CA LEU A 131 -18.07 17.55 -3.24
C LEU A 131 -17.31 18.15 -4.44
N PRO A 132 -16.17 18.83 -4.23
CA PRO A 132 -15.40 19.39 -5.32
C PRO A 132 -14.75 18.28 -6.15
N ALA A 133 -14.59 18.52 -7.46
CA ALA A 133 -13.77 17.66 -8.30
C ALA A 133 -12.30 17.72 -7.86
N GLU A 134 -11.61 16.59 -7.89
CA GLU A 134 -10.22 16.48 -7.49
C GLU A 134 -9.31 16.29 -8.70
N LYS A 135 -8.27 17.12 -8.79
CA LYS A 135 -7.27 17.06 -9.86
C LYS A 135 -5.90 17.07 -9.22
N ASN A 136 -5.40 15.89 -8.91
CA ASN A 136 -4.18 15.71 -8.13
C ASN A 136 -3.04 15.25 -9.06
N ALA A 137 -1.84 15.73 -8.79
CA ALA A 137 -0.67 15.39 -9.61
C ALA A 137 0.57 15.34 -8.73
N VAL A 138 1.36 14.29 -8.82
CA VAL A 138 2.59 14.13 -8.04
C VAL A 138 3.71 13.68 -8.97
N LEU A 139 4.85 14.36 -8.89
CA LEU A 139 6.08 13.97 -9.56
C LEU A 139 7.17 13.77 -8.51
N THR A 140 7.73 12.57 -8.46
CA THR A 140 8.78 12.21 -7.49
C THR A 140 9.97 11.57 -8.16
N TYR A 141 11.17 11.79 -7.62
CA TYR A 141 12.37 11.03 -7.90
C TYR A 141 12.76 10.23 -6.66
N ARG A 142 12.88 8.91 -6.81
CA ARG A 142 13.35 8.00 -5.77
C ARG A 142 14.77 7.56 -6.07
N TRP A 143 15.69 7.99 -5.21
CA TRP A 143 17.06 7.49 -5.15
C TRP A 143 17.15 6.28 -4.23
N VAL A 144 17.75 5.19 -4.69
CA VAL A 144 17.86 3.93 -3.94
C VAL A 144 19.33 3.63 -3.64
N GLN A 145 19.62 3.32 -2.38
CA GLN A 145 20.93 2.86 -1.90
C GLN A 145 20.80 1.43 -1.35
N PRO A 146 21.02 0.38 -2.18
CA PRO A 146 20.76 -1.01 -1.80
C PRO A 146 21.60 -1.49 -0.62
N THR A 147 22.87 -1.07 -0.54
CA THR A 147 23.80 -1.46 0.53
C THR A 147 23.26 -1.09 1.92
N TRP A 148 22.59 0.06 2.04
CA TRP A 148 22.01 0.54 3.30
C TRP A 148 20.53 0.20 3.45
N LYS A 149 19.95 -0.49 2.46
CA LYS A 149 18.52 -0.82 2.37
C LYS A 149 17.65 0.42 2.57
N MET A 150 18.06 1.52 1.96
CA MET A 150 17.47 2.84 2.14
C MET A 150 17.10 3.45 0.80
N TRP A 151 16.03 4.23 0.77
CA TRP A 151 15.78 5.14 -0.33
C TRP A 151 15.33 6.50 0.17
N VAL A 152 15.63 7.51 -0.63
CA VAL A 152 15.16 8.88 -0.46
C VAL A 152 14.31 9.20 -1.66
N GLU A 153 13.09 9.65 -1.42
CA GLU A 153 12.19 10.10 -2.46
C GLU A 153 11.89 11.57 -2.25
N ALA A 154 12.05 12.38 -3.28
CA ALA A 154 11.75 13.81 -3.21
C ALA A 154 10.94 14.22 -4.44
N GLY A 155 10.06 15.19 -4.28
CA GLY A 155 9.17 15.58 -5.36
C GLY A 155 8.30 16.77 -5.05
N VAL A 156 7.36 16.99 -5.95
CA VAL A 156 6.32 18.01 -5.83
C VAL A 156 4.96 17.39 -6.03
N ALA A 157 3.98 17.84 -5.25
CA ALA A 157 2.61 17.40 -5.32
C ALA A 157 1.66 18.58 -5.47
N ARG A 158 0.59 18.37 -6.22
CA ARG A 158 -0.70 19.00 -6.04
C ARG A 158 -1.56 18.00 -5.25
N TYR A 159 -1.79 18.30 -3.99
CA TYR A 159 -2.54 17.51 -3.02
C TYR A 159 -4.05 17.60 -3.23
N VAL A 160 -4.78 16.74 -2.53
CA VAL A 160 -6.24 16.76 -2.42
C VAL A 160 -6.71 18.18 -2.05
N ARG A 161 -7.75 18.68 -2.72
CA ARG A 161 -8.25 20.08 -2.65
C ARG A 161 -7.34 21.16 -3.26
N GLY A 162 -6.29 20.77 -3.98
CA GLY A 162 -5.58 21.65 -4.93
C GLY A 162 -4.35 22.39 -4.40
N ASP A 163 -4.03 22.24 -3.10
CA ASP A 163 -2.80 22.80 -2.52
C ASP A 163 -1.56 22.19 -3.18
N LYS A 164 -0.47 22.94 -3.24
CA LYS A 164 0.78 22.49 -3.87
C LYS A 164 1.95 22.64 -2.93
N GLY A 165 2.93 21.75 -3.11
CA GLY A 165 4.25 21.97 -2.53
C GLY A 165 5.14 20.73 -2.58
N PRO A 166 6.36 20.86 -2.03
CA PRO A 166 7.33 19.80 -2.03
C PRO A 166 7.00 18.72 -1.01
N LEU A 167 7.53 17.52 -1.26
CA LEU A 167 7.58 16.42 -0.30
C LEU A 167 8.92 15.72 -0.37
N ILE A 168 9.34 15.16 0.76
CA ILE A 168 10.50 14.28 0.87
C ILE A 168 10.15 13.11 1.79
N VAL A 169 10.50 11.90 1.37
CA VAL A 169 10.29 10.66 2.11
C VAL A 169 11.63 9.94 2.23
N LEU A 170 12.11 9.77 3.45
CA LEU A 170 13.20 8.87 3.76
C LEU A 170 12.59 7.53 4.17
N THR A 171 13.04 6.43 3.59
CA THR A 171 12.64 5.09 4.04
C THR A 171 13.85 4.21 4.23
N ARG A 172 13.88 3.47 5.34
CA ARG A 172 14.87 2.44 5.63
C ARG A 172 14.21 1.12 5.94
N TRP A 173 14.72 0.06 5.33
CA TRP A 173 14.23 -1.30 5.49
C TRP A 173 15.08 -2.08 6.47
N PHE A 174 14.42 -2.69 7.43
CA PHE A 174 14.95 -3.70 8.33
C PHE A 174 14.27 -5.00 8.01
N ASP A 175 14.93 -5.76 7.13
CA ASP A 175 14.39 -7.01 6.63
C ASP A 175 13.10 -6.82 5.79
N ASP A 176 11.96 -7.18 6.39
CA ASP A 176 10.61 -7.10 5.81
C ASP A 176 9.84 -5.90 6.38
N VAL A 177 10.37 -5.24 7.41
CA VAL A 177 9.80 -4.06 8.07
C VAL A 177 10.45 -2.81 7.49
N SER A 178 9.69 -1.74 7.29
CA SER A 178 10.23 -0.43 6.92
C SER A 178 9.88 0.64 7.94
N PHE A 179 10.83 1.54 8.15
CA PHE A 179 10.60 2.81 8.83
C PHE A 179 10.71 3.93 7.80
N SER A 180 9.75 4.85 7.81
CA SER A 180 9.82 6.04 6.95
C SER A 180 9.51 7.31 7.72
N VAL A 181 10.18 8.38 7.31
CA VAL A 181 9.89 9.75 7.74
C VAL A 181 9.59 10.54 6.49
N GLU A 182 8.42 11.14 6.45
CA GLU A 182 7.96 11.99 5.38
C GLU A 182 7.82 13.42 5.89
N ALA A 183 8.31 14.39 5.13
CA ALA A 183 8.10 15.79 5.38
C ALA A 183 7.48 16.42 4.14
N LEU A 184 6.37 17.11 4.31
CA LEU A 184 5.66 17.77 3.23
C LEU A 184 5.35 19.22 3.61
N HIS A 185 5.32 20.07 2.60
CA HIS A 185 4.92 21.46 2.76
C HIS A 185 3.82 21.79 1.75
N SER A 186 2.81 22.52 2.20
CA SER A 186 1.73 23.03 1.35
C SER A 186 1.29 24.42 1.81
N GLY A 187 0.39 25.05 1.05
CA GLY A 187 -0.21 26.33 1.44
C GLY A 187 -0.93 26.32 2.79
N ARG A 188 -1.25 25.12 3.34
CA ARG A 188 -1.84 24.94 4.66
C ARG A 188 -0.82 24.68 5.77
N GLY A 189 0.45 24.54 5.45
CA GLY A 189 1.54 24.41 6.42
C GLY A 189 2.50 23.25 6.14
N SER A 190 3.44 23.06 7.05
CA SER A 190 4.41 21.96 7.02
C SER A 190 3.96 20.81 7.92
N PHE A 191 4.09 19.59 7.44
CA PHE A 191 3.76 18.38 8.19
C PHE A 191 4.92 17.40 8.12
N VAL A 192 5.10 16.66 9.21
CA VAL A 192 6.05 15.56 9.31
C VAL A 192 5.30 14.32 9.76
N ASP A 193 5.47 13.24 9.00
CA ASP A 193 4.86 11.94 9.23
C ASP A 193 5.95 10.91 9.52
N ALA A 194 5.81 10.15 10.60
CA ALA A 194 6.64 8.99 10.89
C ALA A 194 5.81 7.72 10.71
N SER A 195 6.35 6.71 10.03
CA SER A 195 5.63 5.48 9.72
C SER A 195 6.48 4.24 9.97
N ILE A 196 5.83 3.20 10.46
CA ILE A 196 6.38 1.84 10.58
C ILE A 196 5.46 0.91 9.81
N SER A 197 6.00 0.17 8.85
CA SER A 197 5.25 -0.77 8.03
C SER A 197 5.79 -2.19 8.13
N PHE A 198 4.90 -3.16 8.28
CA PHE A 198 5.22 -4.58 8.40
C PHE A 198 4.26 -5.45 7.58
N PRO A 199 4.69 -6.62 7.09
CA PRO A 199 3.83 -7.51 6.33
C PRO A 199 2.91 -8.30 7.27
N LEU A 200 1.66 -8.44 6.87
CA LEU A 200 0.67 -9.32 7.51
C LEU A 200 0.47 -10.63 6.75
N THR A 201 1.06 -10.76 5.56
CA THR A 201 1.05 -12.01 4.79
C THR A 201 1.99 -13.03 5.42
N PRO A 202 1.54 -14.26 5.69
CA PRO A 202 2.42 -15.34 6.12
C PRO A 202 3.54 -15.58 5.11
N ARG A 203 4.73 -15.96 5.60
CA ARG A 203 5.89 -16.27 4.74
C ARG A 203 5.63 -17.45 3.80
N GLN A 204 4.85 -18.43 4.25
CA GLN A 204 4.37 -19.51 3.42
C GLN A 204 3.02 -19.10 2.84
N GLY A 205 2.99 -18.85 1.53
CA GLY A 205 1.74 -18.57 0.82
C GLY A 205 0.81 -19.78 0.76
N MET A 206 -0.46 -19.53 0.49
CA MET A 206 -1.43 -20.58 0.19
C MET A 206 -1.00 -21.38 -1.05
N LYS A 207 -1.36 -22.68 -1.09
CA LYS A 207 -1.15 -23.51 -2.29
C LYS A 207 -1.87 -22.88 -3.49
N PRO A 208 -1.27 -22.91 -4.70
CA PRO A 208 -1.93 -22.40 -5.90
C PRO A 208 -3.28 -23.08 -6.13
N GLY A 209 -4.30 -22.30 -6.45
CA GLY A 209 -5.67 -22.74 -6.68
C GLY A 209 -6.49 -21.65 -7.37
N VAL A 210 -7.80 -21.86 -7.52
CA VAL A 210 -8.69 -20.91 -8.21
C VAL A 210 -8.81 -19.57 -7.45
N ALA A 211 -8.70 -19.62 -6.12
CA ALA A 211 -8.69 -18.46 -5.23
C ALA A 211 -7.51 -18.52 -4.26
N GLN A 212 -6.94 -17.36 -3.94
CA GLN A 212 -5.90 -17.19 -2.93
C GLN A 212 -6.30 -16.10 -1.94
N ILE A 213 -6.09 -16.33 -0.65
CA ILE A 213 -6.36 -15.37 0.42
C ILE A 213 -5.01 -15.00 1.06
N ASN A 214 -4.69 -13.72 1.10
CA ASN A 214 -3.45 -13.22 1.69
C ASN A 214 -3.72 -12.05 2.64
N GLY A 215 -2.78 -11.79 3.54
CA GLY A 215 -2.77 -10.55 4.33
C GLY A 215 -2.30 -9.35 3.51
N ALA A 216 -2.31 -8.17 4.13
CA ALA A 216 -1.66 -6.99 3.57
C ALA A 216 -0.14 -7.20 3.52
N GLU A 217 0.49 -6.97 2.37
CA GLU A 217 1.95 -7.01 2.25
C GLU A 217 2.66 -5.85 2.96
N GLN A 218 1.91 -4.78 3.23
CA GLN A 218 2.32 -3.63 4.02
C GLN A 218 1.15 -3.18 4.87
N PHE A 219 1.31 -3.25 6.18
CA PHE A 219 0.45 -2.60 7.14
C PHE A 219 1.25 -1.53 7.85
N ALA A 220 0.89 -0.27 7.59
CA ALA A 220 1.61 0.89 8.09
C ALA A 220 0.86 1.55 9.26
N LEU A 221 1.59 1.85 10.32
CA LEU A 221 1.16 2.73 11.40
C LEU A 221 1.83 4.08 11.21
N ASN A 222 1.04 5.14 11.01
CA ASN A 222 1.49 6.49 10.65
C ASN A 222 1.22 7.51 11.76
N PHE A 223 2.18 8.35 12.09
CA PHE A 223 2.06 9.39 13.09
C PHE A 223 2.37 10.73 12.43
N ARG A 224 1.37 11.58 12.31
CA ARG A 224 1.46 12.89 11.64
C ARG A 224 1.47 14.04 12.64
N THR A 225 2.41 14.95 12.51
CA THR A 225 2.43 16.21 13.25
C THR A 225 2.62 17.40 12.33
N ARG A 226 1.98 18.53 12.68
CA ARG A 226 2.27 19.83 12.07
C ARG A 226 3.56 20.42 12.65
N VAL A 227 4.36 21.08 11.82
CA VAL A 227 5.61 21.73 12.22
C VAL A 227 5.42 23.24 12.29
N GLY A 228 5.94 23.88 13.35
CA GLY A 228 5.91 25.34 13.52
C GLY A 228 4.52 25.92 13.80
N SER A 229 3.55 25.08 14.20
CA SER A 229 2.19 25.50 14.55
C SER A 229 1.51 24.50 15.48
N THR A 230 0.35 24.86 16.01
CA THR A 230 -0.47 23.97 16.84
C THR A 230 -1.08 22.88 15.95
N ASN A 231 -1.05 21.63 16.44
CA ASN A 231 -1.56 20.46 15.73
C ASN A 231 -3.06 20.28 15.99
N TYR A 232 -3.89 21.18 15.45
CA TYR A 232 -5.34 21.01 15.52
C TYR A 232 -5.77 19.82 14.66
N LEU A 233 -6.73 19.04 15.16
CA LEU A 233 -7.47 18.07 14.36
C LEU A 233 -8.23 18.85 13.28
N SER A 234 -7.75 18.81 12.05
CA SER A 234 -8.45 19.43 10.94
C SER A 234 -8.83 18.36 9.92
N ASP A 235 -10.10 18.38 9.52
CA ASP A 235 -10.62 17.69 8.33
C ASP A 235 -10.08 18.32 7.03
N THR A 236 -9.01 19.11 7.13
CA THR A 236 -8.47 20.02 6.11
C THR A 236 -6.96 19.95 5.97
N GLY A 237 -6.29 19.04 6.69
CA GLY A 237 -4.86 18.77 6.49
C GLY A 237 -4.57 18.39 5.04
N SER A 238 -3.35 18.65 4.56
CA SER A 238 -2.92 18.16 3.25
C SER A 238 -2.93 16.63 3.30
N GLU A 239 -3.95 16.01 2.72
CA GLU A 239 -4.01 14.55 2.58
C GLU A 239 -3.10 14.16 1.43
N ASN A 240 -2.23 13.17 1.69
CA ASN A 240 -1.39 12.62 0.65
C ASN A 240 -2.26 11.90 -0.36
N LEU A 241 -1.88 11.98 -1.64
CA LEU A 241 -2.56 11.27 -2.71
C LEU A 241 -2.31 9.75 -2.58
N GLY A 242 -3.20 9.07 -1.86
CA GLY A 242 -3.26 7.62 -1.79
C GLY A 242 -4.11 7.09 -2.92
N PHE A 243 -3.49 6.47 -3.93
CA PHE A 243 -4.26 5.76 -4.96
C PHE A 243 -4.88 4.51 -4.38
N ALA A 244 -6.13 4.22 -4.75
CA ALA A 244 -6.82 3.05 -4.24
C ALA A 244 -6.19 1.75 -4.75
N TYR A 245 -5.67 1.76 -5.97
CA TYR A 245 -4.80 0.71 -6.51
C TYR A 245 -3.35 1.15 -6.40
N ASN A 246 -2.50 0.37 -5.72
CA ASN A 246 -1.09 0.69 -5.52
C ASN A 246 -0.20 -0.21 -6.41
N PRO A 247 0.25 0.25 -7.59
CA PRO A 247 1.09 -0.53 -8.49
C PRO A 247 2.41 -0.95 -7.85
N GLN A 248 2.94 -0.12 -6.96
CA GLN A 248 4.20 -0.42 -6.29
C GLN A 248 4.05 -1.69 -5.48
N GLN A 249 3.00 -1.77 -4.66
CA GLN A 249 2.72 -2.95 -3.87
C GLN A 249 2.35 -4.14 -4.75
N PHE A 250 1.35 -3.99 -5.62
CA PHE A 250 0.71 -5.13 -6.28
C PHE A 250 1.44 -5.67 -7.50
N LEU A 251 2.25 -4.84 -8.18
CA LEU A 251 2.90 -5.19 -9.45
C LEU A 251 4.43 -5.05 -9.41
N LEU A 252 4.96 -4.10 -8.63
CA LEU A 252 6.38 -3.73 -8.67
C LEU A 252 7.15 -4.05 -7.38
N ASN A 253 6.67 -4.97 -6.54
CA ASN A 253 7.36 -5.40 -5.31
C ASN A 253 7.93 -4.23 -4.47
N GLN A 254 7.17 -3.13 -4.42
CA GLN A 254 7.45 -1.90 -3.67
C GLN A 254 8.70 -1.14 -4.14
N GLY A 255 9.12 -1.31 -5.39
CA GLY A 255 10.39 -0.77 -5.88
C GLY A 255 11.59 -1.71 -5.72
N ARG A 256 11.39 -2.89 -5.12
CA ARG A 256 12.45 -3.85 -4.79
C ARG A 256 12.61 -4.90 -5.89
N PHE A 257 12.95 -4.44 -7.09
CA PHE A 257 13.12 -5.29 -8.29
C PHE A 257 14.47 -5.11 -9.00
N SER A 258 15.43 -4.40 -8.39
CA SER A 258 16.76 -4.23 -9.00
C SER A 258 17.57 -5.54 -8.95
N ALA A 259 18.47 -5.74 -9.92
CA ALA A 259 19.37 -6.89 -9.93
C ALA A 259 20.22 -6.97 -8.64
N GLU A 260 20.70 -5.83 -8.17
CA GLU A 260 21.45 -5.71 -6.91
C GLU A 260 20.59 -6.13 -5.71
N TYR A 261 19.30 -5.77 -5.68
CA TYR A 261 18.38 -6.25 -4.64
C TYR A 261 18.27 -7.77 -4.65
N PHE A 262 18.05 -8.39 -5.82
CA PHE A 262 17.95 -9.86 -5.91
C PHE A 262 19.23 -10.57 -5.49
N ALA A 263 20.41 -10.03 -5.84
CA ALA A 263 21.70 -10.59 -5.43
C ALA A 263 21.81 -10.67 -3.89
N THR A 264 21.37 -9.64 -3.16
CA THR A 264 21.38 -9.67 -1.68
C THR A 264 20.37 -10.65 -1.06
N ARG A 265 19.39 -11.14 -1.83
CA ARG A 265 18.32 -12.02 -1.35
C ARG A 265 18.53 -13.50 -1.69
N LEU A 266 19.57 -13.85 -2.45
CA LEU A 266 19.86 -15.23 -2.87
C LEU A 266 19.88 -16.24 -1.71
N TYR A 267 20.47 -15.88 -0.57
CA TYR A 267 20.49 -16.74 0.63
C TYR A 267 19.07 -17.13 1.08
N ARG A 268 18.12 -16.20 1.01
CA ARG A 268 16.73 -16.42 1.44
C ARG A 268 15.93 -17.22 0.45
N MET A 269 16.16 -16.98 -0.84
CA MET A 269 15.55 -17.80 -1.89
C MET A 269 15.98 -19.25 -1.71
N ARG A 270 17.27 -19.49 -1.40
CA ARG A 270 17.80 -20.82 -1.08
C ARG A 270 17.18 -21.40 0.20
N ASP A 271 17.08 -20.62 1.27
CA ASP A 271 16.50 -21.05 2.54
C ASP A 271 15.00 -21.39 2.41
N ALA A 272 14.22 -20.55 1.71
CA ALA A 272 12.82 -20.82 1.40
C ALA A 272 12.64 -22.08 0.56
N TYR A 273 13.51 -22.29 -0.44
CA TYR A 273 13.52 -23.53 -1.22
C TYR A 273 13.76 -24.76 -0.34
N LYS A 274 14.76 -24.71 0.54
CA LYS A 274 15.05 -25.81 1.48
C LYS A 274 13.91 -26.10 2.45
N ARG A 275 13.23 -25.06 2.97
CA ARG A 275 12.17 -25.23 3.97
C ARG A 275 10.82 -25.62 3.39
N TYR A 276 10.48 -25.13 2.19
CA TYR A 276 9.11 -25.22 1.68
C TYR A 276 8.99 -25.93 0.33
N ALA A 277 10.08 -26.08 -0.43
CA ALA A 277 10.05 -26.68 -1.77
C ALA A 277 10.77 -28.04 -1.86
N GLN A 278 11.65 -28.38 -0.92
CA GLN A 278 12.19 -29.74 -0.83
C GLN A 278 11.06 -30.69 -0.42
N PRO A 279 10.75 -31.74 -1.21
CA PRO A 279 9.92 -32.83 -0.73
C PRO A 279 10.55 -33.38 0.54
N ALA A 280 9.74 -33.72 1.55
CA ALA A 280 10.23 -34.41 2.73
C ALA A 280 10.90 -35.72 2.28
N ALA A 281 12.22 -35.70 2.11
CA ALA A 281 13.02 -36.88 1.86
C ALA A 281 13.01 -37.69 3.15
N GLY A 282 12.05 -38.60 3.29
CA GLY A 282 11.99 -39.48 4.46
C GLY A 282 10.68 -40.18 4.79
N ALA A 283 9.56 -39.92 4.10
CA ALA A 283 8.27 -40.56 4.42
C ALA A 283 7.89 -41.73 3.49
N SER A 284 8.88 -42.44 2.94
CA SER A 284 8.63 -43.64 2.13
C SER A 284 9.83 -44.59 2.08
N ALA A 285 10.24 -45.15 3.22
CA ALA A 285 10.99 -46.41 3.29
C ALA A 285 11.09 -46.95 4.74
N SER A 286 10.01 -47.51 5.26
CA SER A 286 10.01 -48.40 6.43
C SER A 286 8.71 -49.19 6.37
N GLN A 287 8.60 -50.50 6.26
CA GLN A 287 9.51 -51.62 6.38
C GLN A 287 9.02 -52.71 5.41
N ALA A 288 9.92 -53.36 4.67
CA ALA A 288 9.70 -54.72 4.23
C ALA A 288 10.81 -55.56 4.88
N PRO A 289 10.52 -56.50 5.78
CA PRO A 289 11.55 -57.36 6.30
C PRO A 289 11.95 -58.35 5.20
N SER A 290 13.19 -58.24 4.76
CA SER A 290 13.90 -59.25 3.98
C SER A 290 14.10 -60.50 4.85
N GLY A 291 13.21 -61.48 4.72
CA GLY A 291 13.47 -62.85 5.19
C GLY A 291 14.41 -63.55 4.23
N GLY A 292 15.71 -63.56 4.57
CA GLY A 292 16.72 -64.44 3.96
C GLY A 292 16.80 -65.76 4.73
N ALA A 293 16.86 -66.86 3.98
CA ALA A 293 16.76 -68.25 4.45
C ALA A 293 18.00 -68.77 5.23
N GLN A 294 17.71 -69.71 6.15
CA GLN A 294 18.41 -70.97 6.53
C GLN A 294 19.95 -71.04 6.61
N PRO A 295 20.50 -71.79 7.59
CA PRO A 295 20.33 -73.25 7.73
C PRO A 295 19.56 -73.70 8.98
#